data_AF-A0A940WHK0-F1
#
_entry.id   AF-A0A940WHK0-F1
#
_cell.length_a   1.000
_cell.length_b   1.000
_cell.length_c   1.000
_cell.angle_alpha   90.00
_cell.angle_beta   90.00
_cell.angle_gamma   90.00
#
_symmetry.space_group_name_H-M   'P 1'
#
loop_
_entity.id
_entity.type
_entity.pdbx_description
1 polymer ?
#
loop_
_entity_poly.entity_id
_entity_poly.type
_entity_poly.pdbx_seq_one_letter_code
_entity_poly.pdbx_strand_id
1 'polypeptide(L)'
;MTGVLITVRLPPGATLDSALRELGLDTDEVDVEYGLVPVDPVRGLYAMRVTESAGHRIAEARIAGARAAAEPVKPPGSSGRPSPSGPSGPPGAATDTADTADDGTGQVGGPYADPPIEPYGPPR
;
A
#
# COMPACT_ATOMS: atom_id res chain seq x y z
N MET A 1 -20.51 -20.47 -24.06
CA MET A 1 -20.30 -20.09 -22.65
C MET A 1 -20.26 -18.56 -22.56
N THR A 2 -21.15 -17.96 -21.77
CA THR A 2 -21.05 -16.55 -21.41
C THR A 2 -20.12 -16.45 -20.21
N GLY A 3 -18.99 -15.76 -20.38
CA GLY A 3 -17.95 -15.67 -19.36
C GLY A 3 -17.48 -14.24 -19.21
N VAL A 4 -17.13 -13.87 -17.98
CA VAL A 4 -16.67 -12.55 -17.59
C VAL A 4 -15.16 -12.55 -17.41
N LEU A 5 -14.50 -11.43 -17.71
CA LEU A 5 -13.08 -11.25 -17.47
C LEU A 5 -12.88 -10.67 -16.07
N ILE A 6 -12.09 -11.33 -15.25
CA ILE A 6 -11.73 -10.85 -13.91
C ILE A 6 -10.23 -10.61 -13.81
N THR A 7 -9.85 -9.67 -12.95
CA THR A 7 -8.45 -9.40 -12.61
C THR A 7 -8.18 -9.80 -11.17
N VAL A 8 -7.28 -10.74 -10.95
CA VAL A 8 -6.93 -11.30 -9.65
C VAL A 8 -5.51 -10.91 -9.23
N ARG A 9 -5.24 -10.94 -7.92
CA ARG A 9 -3.89 -10.77 -7.39
C ARG A 9 -3.39 -12.14 -6.97
N LEU A 10 -2.29 -12.59 -7.55
CA LEU A 10 -1.66 -13.88 -7.31
C LEU A 10 -0.15 -13.68 -7.10
N PRO A 11 0.55 -14.64 -6.48
CA PRO A 11 2.01 -14.60 -6.39
C PRO A 11 2.68 -14.42 -7.77
N PRO A 12 3.88 -13.80 -7.82
CA PRO A 12 4.65 -13.71 -9.05
C PRO A 12 4.99 -15.11 -9.57
N GLY A 13 4.80 -15.35 -10.87
CA GLY A 13 4.97 -16.67 -11.48
C GLY A 13 3.80 -17.64 -11.25
N ALA A 14 2.63 -17.16 -10.84
CA ALA A 14 1.45 -17.99 -10.70
C ALA A 14 1.04 -18.65 -12.04
N THR A 15 0.70 -19.92 -11.95
CA THR A 15 0.12 -20.74 -13.03
C THR A 15 -1.40 -20.81 -12.90
N LEU A 16 -2.07 -21.28 -13.96
CA LEU A 16 -3.52 -21.49 -13.96
C LEU A 16 -3.95 -22.43 -12.81
N ASP A 17 -3.26 -23.55 -12.59
CA ASP A 17 -3.58 -24.51 -11.53
C ASP A 17 -3.48 -23.87 -10.13
N SER A 18 -2.40 -23.11 -9.89
CA SER A 18 -2.27 -22.36 -8.63
C SER A 18 -3.36 -21.29 -8.48
N ALA A 19 -3.79 -20.63 -9.56
CA ALA A 19 -4.87 -19.66 -9.52
C ALA A 19 -6.21 -20.32 -9.14
N LEU A 20 -6.51 -21.49 -9.71
CA LEU A 20 -7.72 -22.27 -9.39
C LEU A 20 -7.75 -22.65 -7.90
N ARG A 21 -6.63 -23.15 -7.37
CA ARG A 21 -6.52 -23.51 -5.94
C ARG A 21 -6.68 -22.31 -5.01
N GLU A 22 -6.03 -21.19 -5.32
CA GLU A 22 -6.10 -19.95 -4.52
C GLU A 22 -7.50 -19.33 -4.53
N LEU A 23 -8.21 -19.42 -5.67
CA LEU A 23 -9.54 -18.85 -5.84
C LEU A 23 -10.67 -19.84 -5.50
N GLY A 24 -10.34 -21.10 -5.21
CA GLY A 24 -11.32 -22.18 -4.99
C GLY A 24 -12.22 -22.41 -6.20
N LEU A 25 -11.66 -22.33 -7.41
CA LEU A 25 -12.37 -22.50 -8.67
C LEU A 25 -12.15 -23.90 -9.25
N ASP A 26 -13.20 -24.42 -9.88
CA ASP A 26 -13.11 -25.63 -10.70
C ASP A 26 -12.70 -25.30 -12.15
N THR A 27 -12.11 -26.28 -12.83
CA THR A 27 -11.66 -26.15 -14.22
C THR A 27 -12.82 -25.86 -15.19
N ASP A 28 -14.03 -26.34 -14.90
CA ASP A 28 -15.25 -26.05 -15.67
C ASP A 28 -15.74 -24.60 -15.50
N GLU A 29 -15.33 -23.93 -14.42
CA GLU A 29 -15.69 -22.54 -14.16
C GLU A 29 -14.71 -21.54 -14.81
N VAL A 30 -13.64 -22.06 -15.42
CA VAL A 30 -12.57 -21.30 -16.06
C VAL A 30 -12.55 -21.58 -17.56
N ASP A 31 -12.33 -20.53 -18.34
CA ASP A 31 -12.07 -20.66 -19.77
C ASP A 31 -10.60 -21.06 -19.96
N VAL A 32 -10.31 -22.37 -19.97
CA VAL A 32 -8.94 -22.90 -20.14
C VAL A 32 -8.31 -22.51 -21.47
N GLU A 33 -9.12 -22.25 -22.51
CA GLU A 33 -8.66 -21.78 -23.81
C GLU A 33 -8.19 -20.32 -23.74
N TYR A 34 -8.82 -19.50 -22.90
CA TYR A 34 -8.32 -18.16 -22.58
C TYR A 34 -7.08 -18.21 -21.66
N GLY A 35 -7.10 -19.12 -20.67
CA GLY A 35 -6.01 -19.32 -19.73
C GLY A 35 -5.77 -18.16 -18.76
N LEU A 36 -4.57 -18.13 -18.17
CA LEU A 36 -4.16 -17.08 -17.24
C LEU A 36 -3.22 -16.09 -17.94
N VAL A 37 -3.63 -14.83 -17.99
CA VAL A 37 -2.88 -13.77 -18.69
C VAL A 37 -2.20 -12.86 -17.67
N PRO A 38 -0.86 -12.73 -17.68
CA PRO A 38 -0.18 -11.76 -16.83
C PRO A 38 -0.48 -10.34 -17.32
N VAL A 39 -1.06 -9.51 -16.45
CA VAL A 39 -1.33 -8.08 -16.74
C VAL A 39 -0.19 -7.23 -16.19
N ASP A 40 0.19 -7.48 -14.94
CA ASP A 40 1.35 -6.88 -14.30
C ASP A 40 1.94 -7.91 -13.31
N PRO A 41 2.83 -8.79 -13.78
CA PRO A 41 3.38 -9.86 -12.95
C PRO A 41 4.27 -9.33 -11.82
N VAL A 42 4.82 -8.12 -11.94
CA VAL A 42 5.62 -7.47 -10.87
C VAL A 42 4.73 -7.13 -9.69
N ARG A 43 3.49 -6.69 -9.95
CA ARG A 43 2.47 -6.43 -8.92
C ARG A 43 1.57 -7.64 -8.65
N GLY A 44 1.89 -8.80 -9.24
CA GLY A 44 1.11 -10.02 -9.10
C GLY A 44 -0.30 -9.94 -9.70
N LEU A 45 -0.53 -9.09 -10.71
CA LEU A 45 -1.84 -8.93 -11.36
C LEU A 45 -1.95 -9.84 -12.58
N TYR A 46 -3.01 -10.64 -12.59
CA TYR A 46 -3.33 -11.56 -13.68
C TYR A 46 -4.80 -11.42 -14.06
N ALA A 47 -5.10 -11.56 -15.33
CA ALA A 47 -6.46 -11.63 -15.87
C ALA A 47 -6.79 -13.06 -16.24
N MET A 48 -8.05 -13.45 -16.00
CA MET A 48 -8.56 -14.77 -16.36
C MET A 48 -10.05 -14.64 -16.67
N ARG A 49 -10.53 -15.46 -17.60
CA ARG A 49 -11.95 -15.52 -17.94
C ARG A 49 -12.60 -16.68 -17.20
N VAL A 50 -13.70 -16.37 -16.55
CA VAL A 50 -14.46 -17.31 -15.71
C VAL A 50 -15.93 -17.27 -16.09
N THR A 51 -16.69 -18.26 -15.64
CA THR A 51 -18.16 -18.20 -15.70
C THR A 51 -18.66 -17.00 -14.90
N GLU A 52 -19.80 -16.44 -15.32
CA GLU A 52 -20.40 -15.29 -14.65
C GLU A 52 -20.68 -15.56 -13.16
N SER A 53 -21.16 -16.76 -12.83
CA SER A 53 -21.42 -17.18 -11.44
C SER A 53 -20.14 -17.21 -10.60
N ALA A 54 -19.05 -17.76 -11.13
CA ALA A 54 -17.76 -17.79 -10.45
C ALA A 54 -17.19 -16.37 -10.25
N GLY A 55 -17.30 -15.52 -11.28
CA GLY A 55 -16.91 -14.12 -11.21
C GLY A 55 -17.67 -13.35 -10.12
N HIS A 56 -18.97 -13.60 -9.97
CA HIS A 56 -19.79 -12.98 -8.93
C HIS A 56 -19.32 -13.38 -7.52
N ARG A 57 -19.09 -14.69 -7.27
CA ARG A 57 -18.60 -15.18 -5.97
C ARG A 57 -17.25 -14.57 -5.60
N ILE A 58 -16.34 -14.44 -6.57
CA ILE A 58 -15.02 -13.83 -6.35
C ILE A 58 -15.14 -12.34 -6.06
N ALA A 59 -16.01 -11.63 -6.79
CA ALA A 59 -16.25 -10.21 -6.55
C ALA A 59 -16.83 -9.97 -5.15
N GLU A 60 -17.81 -10.77 -4.72
CA GLU A 60 -18.38 -10.71 -3.38
C GLU A 60 -17.36 -11.03 -2.28
N ALA A 61 -16.57 -12.09 -2.46
CA ALA A 61 -15.50 -12.46 -1.53
C ALA A 61 -14.45 -11.35 -1.38
N ARG A 62 -14.16 -10.63 -2.47
CA ARG A 62 -13.26 -9.46 -2.42
C ARG A 62 -13.86 -8.26 -1.71
N ILE A 63 -15.15 -7.98 -1.89
CA ILE A 63 -15.80 -6.87 -1.18
C ILE A 63 -15.85 -7.17 0.33
N ALA A 64 -16.10 -8.43 0.70
CA ALA A 64 -16.02 -8.88 2.09
C ALA A 64 -14.58 -8.79 2.65
N GLY A 65 -13.58 -9.25 1.90
CA GLY A 65 -12.16 -9.22 2.31
C GLY A 65 -11.55 -7.81 2.34
N ALA A 66 -11.94 -6.91 1.42
CA ALA A 66 -11.48 -5.52 1.40
C ALA A 66 -11.96 -4.74 2.64
N ARG A 67 -13.14 -5.08 3.19
CA ARG A 67 -13.62 -4.50 4.45
C ARG A 67 -12.80 -4.97 5.67
N ALA A 68 -12.27 -6.18 5.64
CA ALA A 68 -11.40 -6.71 6.71
C ALA A 68 -9.98 -6.12 6.65
N ALA A 69 -9.45 -5.84 5.45
CA ALA A 69 -8.10 -5.27 5.28
C ALA A 69 -7.99 -3.79 5.71
N ALA A 70 -9.09 -3.15 6.07
CA ALA A 70 -9.13 -1.76 6.56
C ALA A 70 -8.99 -1.64 8.09
N GLU A 71 -8.74 -2.74 8.81
CA GLU A 71 -8.51 -2.67 10.26
C GLU A 71 -7.11 -2.04 10.53
N PRO A 72 -7.02 -0.92 11.25
CA PRO A 72 -5.75 -0.27 11.51
C PRO A 72 -4.92 -1.18 12.42
N VAL A 73 -3.76 -1.61 11.94
CA VAL A 73 -2.74 -2.22 12.78
C VAL A 73 -2.44 -1.27 13.93
N LYS A 74 -2.88 -1.62 15.14
CA LYS A 74 -2.54 -0.90 16.35
C LYS A 74 -1.00 -0.92 16.45
N PRO A 75 -0.30 0.23 16.45
CA PRO A 75 1.14 0.19 16.60
C PRO A 75 1.45 -0.49 17.94
N PRO A 76 2.41 -1.43 17.99
CA PRO A 76 2.80 -2.05 19.24
C PRO A 76 3.23 -0.95 20.20
N GLY A 77 2.63 -0.94 21.38
CA GLY A 77 2.88 0.04 22.42
C GLY A 77 4.37 0.18 22.67
N SER A 78 4.82 1.43 22.63
CA SER A 78 6.14 1.87 23.08
C SER A 78 6.37 1.36 24.51
N SER A 79 7.11 0.26 24.59
CA SER A 79 7.52 -0.34 25.85
C SER A 79 8.43 0.65 26.56
N GLY A 80 8.02 1.02 27.78
CA GLY A 80 8.70 2.00 28.61
C GLY A 80 10.17 1.69 28.78
N ARG A 81 11.01 2.65 28.40
CA ARG A 81 12.40 2.69 28.85
C ARG A 81 12.38 3.15 30.31
N PRO A 82 12.92 2.39 31.27
CA PRO A 82 13.15 2.93 32.60
C PRO A 82 14.28 3.98 32.49
N SER A 83 13.96 5.23 32.79
CA SER A 83 14.97 6.28 33.02
C SER A 83 15.62 6.04 34.40
N PRO A 84 16.95 6.00 34.51
CA PRO A 84 17.63 5.80 35.79
C PRO A 84 17.59 7.07 36.66
N SER A 85 17.51 6.84 37.96
CA SER A 85 17.36 7.79 39.05
C SER A 85 18.57 8.71 39.28
N GLY A 86 18.32 10.03 39.43
CA GLY A 86 18.98 11.00 40.33
C GLY A 86 20.47 11.35 40.14
N PRO A 87 21.02 12.41 40.80
CA PRO A 87 20.48 13.09 42.00
C PRO A 87 20.26 14.62 41.90
N SER A 88 19.50 15.13 42.86
CA SER A 88 19.22 16.54 43.20
C SER A 88 20.45 17.37 43.58
N GLY A 89 20.47 18.66 43.20
CA GLY A 89 20.91 19.76 44.08
C GLY A 89 21.69 20.94 43.42
N PRO A 90 21.48 22.22 43.83
CA PRO A 90 21.64 23.44 43.01
C PRO A 90 22.65 24.47 43.63
N PRO A 91 22.59 25.82 43.43
CA PRO A 91 22.29 26.69 42.27
C PRO A 91 23.49 27.61 41.91
N GLY A 92 23.53 28.17 40.69
CA GLY A 92 24.52 29.19 40.32
C GLY A 92 23.96 30.18 39.32
N ALA A 93 23.56 31.35 39.80
CA ALA A 93 23.11 32.47 39.00
C ALA A 93 24.27 33.09 38.19
N ALA A 94 23.96 33.57 36.99
CA ALA A 94 24.11 34.98 36.57
C ALA A 94 24.40 35.11 35.07
N THR A 95 23.57 35.94 34.42
CA THR A 95 23.85 36.76 33.22
C THR A 95 24.18 36.01 31.93
N ASP A 96 23.70 36.37 30.75
CA ASP A 96 23.70 37.70 30.17
C ASP A 96 22.81 37.72 28.92
N THR A 97 22.36 38.91 28.57
CA THR A 97 21.48 39.25 27.45
C THR A 97 22.24 39.30 26.13
N ALA A 98 21.80 38.55 25.12
CA ALA A 98 21.92 38.87 23.69
C ALA A 98 20.95 37.93 22.95
N ASP A 99 19.78 38.37 22.48
CA ASP A 99 19.59 39.14 21.24
C ASP A 99 20.45 38.60 20.08
N THR A 100 19.92 37.61 19.38
CA THR A 100 20.06 37.49 17.93
C THR A 100 18.83 36.72 17.45
N ALA A 101 18.01 37.41 16.67
CA ALA A 101 16.89 36.82 15.94
C ALA A 101 17.43 35.73 14.99
N ASP A 102 17.05 34.49 15.27
CA ASP A 102 17.13 33.39 14.30
C ASP A 102 15.73 33.23 13.69
N ASP A 103 15.51 33.96 12.60
CA ASP A 103 14.32 33.87 11.79
C ASP A 103 14.44 32.61 10.91
N GLY A 104 13.65 31.59 11.23
CA GLY A 104 13.05 30.70 10.23
C GLY A 104 13.95 29.62 9.60
N THR A 105 14.50 28.69 10.37
CA THR A 105 14.81 27.36 9.82
C THR A 105 13.51 26.61 9.50
N GLY A 106 13.11 26.63 8.23
CA GLY A 106 11.92 25.94 7.72
C GLY A 106 12.04 25.45 6.28
N GLN A 107 13.25 25.17 5.77
CA GLN A 107 13.42 24.46 4.50
C GLN A 107 13.69 22.97 4.75
N VAL A 108 12.62 22.24 5.00
CA VAL A 108 12.61 20.77 4.93
C VAL A 108 12.28 20.38 3.49
N GLY A 109 13.24 20.54 2.57
CA GLY A 109 13.15 20.00 1.22
C GLY A 109 13.44 18.50 1.25
N GLY A 110 12.41 17.68 1.43
CA GLY A 110 12.54 16.22 1.31
C GLY A 110 12.89 15.80 -0.12
N PRO A 111 13.27 14.53 -0.35
CA PRO A 111 13.71 14.01 -1.65
C PRO A 111 12.61 13.99 -2.74
N TYR A 112 11.40 14.42 -2.39
CA TYR A 112 10.24 14.62 -3.27
C TYR A 112 9.83 16.09 -3.27
N ALA A 113 10.78 17.00 -3.47
CA ALA A 113 10.43 18.36 -3.87
C ALA A 113 9.83 18.29 -5.28
N ASP A 114 8.57 18.70 -5.42
CA ASP A 114 7.91 18.82 -6.72
C ASP A 114 8.76 19.73 -7.63
N PRO A 115 9.17 19.27 -8.83
CA PRO A 115 9.86 20.13 -9.77
C PRO A 115 8.94 21.28 -10.20
N PRO A 116 9.48 22.46 -10.52
CA PRO A 116 8.67 23.59 -10.97
C PRO A 116 7.87 23.18 -12.21
N ILE A 117 6.53 23.26 -12.13
CA ILE A 117 5.65 23.04 -13.28
C ILE A 117 5.88 24.21 -14.26
N GLU A 118 6.56 23.95 -15.37
CA GLU A 118 6.56 24.93 -16.46
C GLU A 118 5.11 25.08 -16.95
N PRO A 119 4.62 26.32 -17.16
CA PRO A 119 3.28 26.51 -17.68
C PRO A 119 3.24 25.94 -19.10
N TYR A 120 2.53 24.83 -19.27
CA TYR A 120 2.20 24.30 -20.59
C TYR A 120 1.41 25.36 -21.36
N GLY A 121 2.09 26.07 -22.24
CA GLY A 121 1.52 27.00 -23.21
C GLY A 121 1.66 26.43 -24.61
N PRO A 122 0.69 26.68 -25.52
CA PRO A 122 0.79 26.17 -26.89
C PRO A 122 1.99 26.79 -27.62
N PRO A 123 2.66 26.02 -28.51
CA PRO A 123 3.73 26.57 -29.34
C PRO A 123 3.17 27.70 -30.22
N ARG A 124 3.91 28.81 -30.30
CA ARG A 124 3.58 29.96 -31.17
C ARG A 124 3.92 29.65 -32.62
#